data_AF-A0A7R8GYL4-F1
#
_entry.id   AF-A0A7R8GYL4-F1
#
_cell.length_a   1.000
_cell.length_b   1.000
_cell.length_c   1.000
_cell.angle_alpha   90.00
_cell.angle_beta   90.00
_cell.angle_gamma   90.00
#
_symmetry.space_group_name_H-M   'P 1'
#
loop_
_entity.id
_entity.type
_entity.pdbx_description
1 polymer ?
#
loop_
_entity_poly.entity_id
_entity_poly.type
_entity_poly.pdbx_seq_one_letter_code
_entity_poly.pdbx_strand_id
1 'polypeptide(L)'
;MEIQDENSPGGTHDFLAKLVKDWEAAGKSGIRQVSLRSGVVLGRRGGMISQIFLPFYFGLGGVMGSGEQPFPWIHVKDLSALIIHAIENKKLEGPINAVSPTVTLNKEFVSAFSSSLNRPAFIPIPEFVWNTVFWNRKSGHDYQGT
;
A
#
# COMPACT_ATOMS: atom_id res chain seq x y z
N MET A 1 19.15 2.26 0.54
CA MET A 1 18.04 1.33 0.82
C MET A 1 18.05 0.30 -0.29
N GLU A 2 18.08 -0.99 0.05
CA GLU A 2 18.29 -2.09 -0.91
C GLU A 2 16.94 -2.60 -1.44
N ILE A 3 16.82 -2.79 -2.75
CA ILE A 3 15.63 -3.35 -3.40
C ILE A 3 15.55 -4.84 -3.03
N GLN A 4 14.38 -5.29 -2.59
CA GLN A 4 14.14 -6.68 -2.22
C GLN A 4 13.52 -7.44 -3.40
N ASP A 5 14.01 -8.65 -3.64
CA ASP A 5 13.46 -9.60 -4.60
C ASP A 5 12.88 -10.84 -3.90
N GLU A 6 12.38 -11.81 -4.66
CA GLU A 6 11.77 -13.05 -4.15
C GLU A 6 12.75 -13.93 -3.37
N ASN A 7 14.05 -13.80 -3.65
CA ASN A 7 15.12 -14.58 -3.05
C ASN A 7 15.72 -13.91 -1.81
N SER A 8 15.34 -12.65 -1.57
CA SER A 8 15.85 -11.88 -0.45
C SER A 8 15.39 -12.52 0.88
N PRO A 9 16.27 -12.62 1.90
CA PRO A 9 15.99 -13.36 3.15
C PRO A 9 14.85 -12.77 3.97
N GLY A 10 14.40 -11.55 3.62
CA GLY A 10 13.43 -10.75 4.36
C GLY A 10 14.01 -10.20 5.67
N GLY A 11 13.38 -9.16 6.21
CA GLY A 11 13.76 -8.62 7.52
C GLY A 11 13.58 -9.69 8.61
N THR A 12 14.66 -10.08 9.29
CA THR A 12 14.61 -11.07 10.39
C THR A 12 14.15 -10.47 11.71
N HIS A 13 14.14 -9.13 11.82
CA HIS A 13 13.85 -8.41 13.06
C HIS A 13 12.50 -7.68 13.05
N ASP A 14 11.80 -7.65 11.91
CA ASP A 14 10.54 -6.95 11.78
C ASP A 14 9.34 -7.89 11.95
N PHE A 15 8.43 -7.51 12.85
CA PHE A 15 7.18 -8.24 13.12
C PHE A 15 6.40 -8.57 11.84
N LEU A 16 6.29 -7.62 10.91
CA LEU A 16 5.56 -7.80 9.65
C LEU A 16 6.21 -8.87 8.76
N ALA A 17 7.54 -8.91 8.70
CA ALA A 17 8.25 -9.91 7.92
C ALA A 17 8.09 -11.31 8.53
N LYS A 18 8.08 -11.42 9.87
CA LYS A 18 7.75 -12.67 10.56
C LYS A 18 6.31 -13.11 10.29
N LEU A 19 5.35 -12.20 10.38
CA LEU A 19 3.94 -12.48 10.13
C LEU A 19 3.70 -13.06 8.72
N VAL A 20 4.34 -12.48 7.70
CA VAL A 20 4.26 -13.00 6.32
C VAL A 20 4.84 -14.40 6.21
N LYS A 21 6.01 -14.66 6.82
CA LYS A 21 6.61 -16.01 6.85
C LYS A 21 5.69 -17.03 7.51
N ASP A 22 5.05 -16.66 8.62
CA ASP A 22 4.12 -17.52 9.34
C ASP A 22 2.86 -17.82 8.50
N TRP A 23 2.31 -16.82 7.79
CA TRP A 23 1.19 -17.02 6.85
C TRP A 23 1.56 -17.92 5.67
N GLU A 24 2.73 -17.71 5.05
CA GLU A 24 3.20 -18.55 3.95
C GLU A 24 3.42 -20.00 4.37
N ALA A 25 3.95 -20.21 5.57
CA ALA A 25 4.14 -21.54 6.15
C ALA A 25 2.81 -22.24 6.47
N ALA A 26 1.84 -21.51 7.04
CA ALA A 26 0.52 -22.05 7.37
C ALA A 26 -0.29 -22.49 6.13
N GLY A 27 -0.03 -21.88 4.97
CA GLY A 27 -0.66 -22.26 3.69
C GLY A 27 -0.12 -23.54 3.05
N LYS A 28 1.00 -24.09 3.54
CA LYS A 28 1.64 -25.28 2.95
C LYS A 28 0.78 -26.52 3.15
N SER A 29 0.38 -27.12 2.04
CA SER A 29 -0.56 -28.24 2.02
C SER A 29 -0.12 -29.41 1.12
N GLY A 30 1.15 -29.43 0.67
CA GLY A 30 1.68 -30.50 -0.19
C GLY A 30 1.19 -30.46 -1.64
N ILE A 31 0.36 -29.47 -1.99
CA ILE A 31 -0.02 -29.12 -3.36
C ILE A 31 0.74 -27.89 -3.83
N ARG A 32 0.74 -27.63 -5.15
CA ARG A 32 1.35 -26.42 -5.74
C ARG A 32 0.76 -25.17 -5.09
N GLN A 33 1.62 -24.34 -4.52
CA GLN A 33 1.27 -23.11 -3.84
C GLN A 33 2.00 -21.93 -4.47
N VAL A 34 1.27 -20.84 -4.70
CA VAL A 34 1.82 -19.54 -5.12
C VAL A 34 1.42 -18.51 -4.08
N SER A 35 2.39 -17.82 -3.49
CA SER A 35 2.17 -16.78 -2.47
C SER A 35 2.45 -15.42 -3.09
N LEU A 36 1.39 -14.65 -3.38
CA LEU A 36 1.52 -13.31 -3.95
C LEU A 36 1.80 -12.28 -2.84
N ARG A 37 3.00 -11.68 -2.86
CA ARG A 37 3.41 -10.59 -1.98
C ARG A 37 3.06 -9.27 -2.64
N SER A 38 1.87 -8.75 -2.41
CA SER A 38 1.40 -7.53 -3.06
C SER A 38 1.96 -6.27 -2.41
N GLY A 39 2.37 -5.31 -3.26
CA GLY A 39 2.50 -3.92 -2.84
C GLY A 39 1.13 -3.26 -2.64
N VAL A 40 1.12 -1.92 -2.60
CA VAL A 40 -0.13 -1.17 -2.53
C VAL A 40 -0.94 -1.36 -3.81
N VAL A 41 -2.13 -1.95 -3.69
CA VAL A 41 -3.03 -2.15 -4.83
C VAL A 41 -3.74 -0.85 -5.17
N LEU A 42 -3.47 -0.32 -6.35
CA LEU A 42 -4.07 0.91 -6.85
C LEU A 42 -5.28 0.59 -7.73
N GLY A 43 -6.45 1.07 -7.29
CA GLY A 43 -7.69 0.99 -8.03
C GLY A 43 -8.48 2.28 -7.91
N ARG A 44 -9.13 2.71 -8.99
CA ARG A 44 -9.80 4.02 -9.08
C ARG A 44 -10.84 4.30 -7.98
N ARG A 45 -11.51 3.26 -7.48
CA ARG A 45 -12.68 3.38 -6.58
C ARG A 45 -12.54 2.60 -5.26
N GLY A 46 -11.33 2.21 -4.88
CA GLY A 46 -11.14 1.38 -3.69
C GLY A 46 -9.73 1.46 -3.13
N GLY A 47 -9.50 0.69 -2.06
CA GLY A 47 -8.21 0.62 -1.38
C GLY A 47 -7.70 2.00 -0.97
N MET A 48 -6.39 2.18 -1.03
CA MET A 48 -5.72 3.41 -0.61
C MET A 48 -6.24 4.66 -1.35
N ILE A 49 -6.49 4.55 -2.67
CA ILE A 49 -6.94 5.69 -3.49
C ILE A 49 -8.23 6.29 -2.93
N SER A 50 -9.20 5.47 -2.53
CA SER A 50 -10.47 5.97 -1.97
C SER A 50 -10.29 6.78 -0.68
N GLN A 51 -9.26 6.46 0.12
CA GLN A 51 -8.97 7.12 1.40
C GLN A 51 -8.25 8.45 1.18
N ILE A 52 -7.37 8.53 0.17
CA ILE A 52 -6.57 9.73 -0.11
C ILE A 52 -7.19 10.64 -1.17
N PHE A 53 -8.23 10.18 -1.86
CA PHE A 53 -8.84 10.93 -2.98
C PHE A 53 -9.34 12.30 -2.55
N LEU A 54 -10.14 12.39 -1.48
CA LEU A 54 -10.73 13.67 -1.05
C LEU A 54 -9.66 14.71 -0.67
N PRO A 55 -8.67 14.41 0.19
CA PRO A 55 -7.59 15.35 0.47
C PRO A 55 -6.87 15.83 -0.79
N PHE A 56 -6.48 14.92 -1.69
CA PHE A 56 -5.80 15.29 -2.93
C PHE A 56 -6.68 16.09 -3.90
N TYR A 57 -7.97 15.78 -3.97
CA TYR A 57 -8.93 16.50 -4.80
C TYR A 57 -9.11 17.96 -4.35
N PHE A 58 -9.05 18.20 -3.03
CA PHE A 58 -9.06 19.55 -2.44
C PHE A 58 -7.67 20.22 -2.41
N GLY A 59 -6.63 19.60 -3.00
CA GLY A 59 -5.26 20.16 -3.01
C GLY A 59 -4.53 20.03 -1.67
N LEU A 60 -5.06 19.27 -0.73
CA LEU A 60 -4.54 19.02 0.62
C LEU A 60 -3.64 17.76 0.69
N GLY A 61 -3.38 17.15 -0.47
CA GLY A 61 -2.46 16.02 -0.60
C GLY A 61 -1.01 16.49 -0.65
N GLY A 62 -0.09 15.67 -0.15
CA GLY A 62 1.33 15.98 -0.13
C GLY A 62 2.21 14.76 0.12
N VAL A 63 3.52 14.95 -0.05
CA VAL A 63 4.55 13.96 0.24
C VAL A 63 4.66 13.80 1.77
N MET A 64 4.62 12.55 2.25
CA MET A 64 4.88 12.27 3.67
C MET A 64 6.35 11.95 3.91
N GLY A 65 6.94 12.57 4.93
CA GLY A 65 8.36 12.41 5.26
C GLY A 65 9.26 13.01 4.18
N SER A 66 10.38 12.34 3.87
CA SER A 66 11.30 12.78 2.81
C SER A 66 10.74 12.53 1.40
N GLY A 67 9.79 11.60 1.25
CA GLY A 67 9.28 11.16 -0.04
C GLY A 67 10.21 10.24 -0.82
N GLU A 68 11.40 9.97 -0.28
CA GLU A 68 12.42 9.14 -0.89
C GLU A 68 12.28 7.66 -0.52
N GLN A 69 11.32 7.34 0.35
CA GLN A 69 10.95 5.96 0.60
C GLN A 69 10.40 5.30 -0.67
N PRO A 70 10.81 4.07 -0.98
CA PRO A 70 10.20 3.26 -2.03
C PRO A 70 8.70 3.07 -1.77
N PHE A 71 7.94 3.10 -2.85
CA PHE A 71 6.51 2.92 -2.85
C PHE A 71 6.16 1.73 -3.76
N PRO A 72 6.25 0.49 -3.26
CA PRO A 72 5.86 -0.68 -4.04
C PRO A 72 4.35 -0.67 -4.27
N TRP A 73 3.92 -0.64 -5.53
CA TRP A 73 2.52 -0.56 -5.92
C TRP A 73 2.21 -1.51 -7.07
N ILE A 74 0.96 -1.90 -7.25
CA ILE A 74 0.48 -2.66 -8.42
C ILE A 74 -0.91 -2.16 -8.82
N HIS A 75 -1.20 -2.07 -10.12
CA HIS A 75 -2.55 -1.74 -10.55
C HIS A 75 -3.49 -2.94 -10.34
N VAL A 76 -4.75 -2.68 -9.95
CA VAL A 76 -5.72 -3.74 -9.66
C VAL A 76 -5.94 -4.72 -10.81
N LYS A 77 -5.86 -4.23 -12.07
CA LYS A 77 -5.97 -5.10 -13.25
C LYS A 77 -4.76 -6.02 -13.41
N ASP A 78 -3.57 -5.52 -13.09
CA ASP A 78 -2.32 -6.30 -13.22
C ASP A 78 -2.26 -7.37 -12.13
N LEU A 79 -2.70 -7.04 -10.91
CA LEU A 79 -2.85 -8.05 -9.86
C LEU A 79 -3.86 -9.13 -10.26
N SER A 80 -5.00 -8.75 -10.84
CA SER A 80 -6.01 -9.72 -11.31
C SER A 80 -5.45 -10.62 -12.42
N ALA A 81 -4.72 -10.04 -13.38
CA ALA A 81 -4.07 -10.78 -14.44
C ALA A 81 -2.97 -11.72 -13.91
N LEU A 82 -2.21 -11.28 -12.90
CA LEU A 82 -1.19 -12.10 -12.25
C LEU A 82 -1.81 -13.29 -11.49
N ILE A 83 -2.96 -13.09 -10.83
CA ILE A 83 -3.70 -14.19 -10.18
C ILE A 83 -4.13 -15.23 -11.23
N ILE A 84 -4.71 -14.79 -12.34
CA ILE A 84 -5.10 -15.68 -13.45
C ILE A 84 -3.86 -16.43 -13.98
N HIS A 85 -2.78 -15.70 -14.23
CA HIS A 85 -1.53 -16.28 -14.71
C HIS A 85 -0.96 -17.33 -13.73
N ALA A 86 -0.99 -17.07 -12.42
CA ALA A 86 -0.55 -18.01 -11.40
C ALA A 86 -1.42 -19.28 -11.33
N ILE A 87 -2.71 -19.17 -11.63
CA ILE A 87 -3.64 -20.31 -11.70
C ILE A 87 -3.35 -21.18 -12.95
N GLU A 88 -3.17 -20.54 -14.09
CA GLU A 88 -3.00 -21.19 -15.40
C GLU A 88 -1.60 -21.77 -15.59
N ASN A 89 -0.56 -21.02 -15.21
CA ASN A 89 0.83 -21.42 -15.38
C ASN A 89 1.26 -22.38 -14.25
N LYS A 90 1.28 -23.68 -14.56
CA LYS A 90 1.65 -24.74 -13.62
C LYS A 90 3.13 -24.73 -13.19
N LYS A 91 3.98 -23.95 -13.87
CA LYS A 91 5.39 -23.79 -13.52
C LYS A 91 5.62 -22.73 -12.44
N LEU A 92 4.63 -21.88 -12.15
CA LEU A 92 4.72 -20.92 -11.06
C LEU A 92 4.44 -21.59 -9.73
N GLU A 93 5.39 -21.43 -8.82
CA GLU A 93 5.35 -21.90 -7.44
C GLU A 93 6.17 -20.98 -6.52
N GLY A 94 5.83 -20.99 -5.23
CA GLY A 94 6.54 -20.20 -4.22
C GLY A 94 6.09 -18.73 -4.16
N PRO A 95 6.89 -17.87 -3.50
CA PRO A 95 6.58 -16.46 -3.36
C PRO A 95 6.82 -15.68 -4.66
N ILE A 96 5.93 -14.74 -4.96
CA ILE A 96 6.02 -13.85 -6.13
C ILE A 96 5.73 -12.42 -5.65
N ASN A 97 6.59 -11.46 -5.98
CA ASN A 97 6.30 -10.06 -5.70
C ASN A 97 5.28 -9.54 -6.71
N ALA A 98 4.07 -9.24 -6.23
CA ALA A 98 3.00 -8.66 -7.02
C ALA A 98 3.10 -7.12 -6.95
N VAL A 99 4.11 -6.58 -7.63
CA VAL A 99 4.43 -5.15 -7.71
C VAL A 99 4.74 -4.74 -9.16
N SER A 100 4.61 -3.45 -9.44
CA SER A 100 5.06 -2.84 -10.69
C SER A 100 6.57 -3.05 -10.86
N PRO A 101 7.06 -3.32 -12.09
CA PRO A 101 8.49 -3.53 -12.35
C PRO A 101 9.34 -2.27 -12.14
N THR A 102 8.71 -1.09 -12.09
CA THR A 102 9.40 0.19 -11.89
C THR A 102 9.50 0.52 -10.41
N VAL A 103 10.73 0.71 -9.93
CA VAL A 103 10.99 1.25 -8.60
C VAL A 103 10.48 2.68 -8.57
N THR A 104 9.40 2.90 -7.82
CA THR A 104 8.74 4.20 -7.70
C THR A 104 8.97 4.74 -6.29
N LEU A 105 9.32 6.01 -6.16
CA LEU A 105 9.41 6.71 -4.87
C LEU A 105 8.06 7.31 -4.48
N ASN A 106 7.84 7.53 -3.18
CA ASN A 106 6.60 8.16 -2.73
C ASN A 106 6.37 9.55 -3.35
N LYS A 107 7.42 10.36 -3.48
CA LYS A 107 7.33 11.67 -4.14
C LYS A 107 6.88 11.61 -5.59
N GLU A 108 7.29 10.57 -6.32
CA GLU A 108 6.90 10.33 -7.71
C GLU A 108 5.43 9.91 -7.80
N PHE A 109 4.99 9.02 -6.89
CA PHE A 109 3.58 8.65 -6.77
C PHE A 109 2.69 9.87 -6.48
N VAL A 110 3.05 10.70 -5.49
CA VAL A 110 2.30 11.90 -5.12
C VAL A 110 2.22 12.89 -6.28
N SER A 111 3.33 13.11 -6.99
CA SER A 111 3.38 13.96 -8.18
C SER A 111 2.47 13.44 -9.30
N ALA A 112 2.53 12.15 -9.61
CA ALA A 112 1.69 11.52 -10.63
C ALA A 112 0.20 11.58 -10.25
N PHE A 113 -0.13 11.29 -8.99
CA PHE A 113 -1.52 11.28 -8.52
C PHE A 113 -2.13 12.68 -8.53
N SER A 114 -1.41 13.68 -8.02
CA SER A 114 -1.86 15.08 -8.01
C SER A 114 -2.04 15.64 -9.43
N SER A 115 -1.10 15.34 -10.34
CA SER A 115 -1.20 15.69 -11.76
C SER A 115 -2.41 15.04 -12.42
N SER A 116 -2.72 13.77 -12.10
CA SER A 116 -3.89 13.07 -12.65
C SER A 116 -5.23 13.70 -12.23
N LEU A 117 -5.26 14.42 -11.11
CA LEU A 117 -6.42 15.13 -10.59
C LEU A 117 -6.47 16.61 -11.02
N ASN A 118 -5.43 17.09 -11.72
CA ASN A 118 -5.25 18.50 -12.06
C ASN A 118 -5.32 19.41 -10.82
N ARG A 119 -4.63 19.00 -9.74
CA ARG A 119 -4.56 19.71 -8.46
C ARG A 119 -3.11 19.77 -7.96
N PRO A 120 -2.61 20.93 -7.50
CA PRO A 120 -1.28 21.01 -6.90
C PRO A 120 -1.27 20.30 -5.54
N ALA A 121 -0.27 19.44 -5.29
CA ALA A 121 -0.05 18.76 -4.00
C ALA A 121 0.91 19.53 -3.09
N PHE A 122 0.66 20.83 -2.90
CA PHE A 122 1.55 21.73 -2.14
C PHE A 122 0.82 22.58 -1.10
N ILE A 123 -0.50 22.47 -0.92
CA ILE A 123 -1.24 23.37 -0.01
C ILE A 123 -1.28 22.75 1.39
N PRO A 124 -0.58 23.33 2.39
CA PRO A 124 -0.70 22.88 3.77
C PRO A 124 -2.13 23.10 4.26
N ILE A 125 -2.69 22.08 4.92
CA ILE A 125 -4.02 22.13 5.54
C ILE A 125 -4.00 23.16 6.68
N PRO A 126 -4.86 24.19 6.68
CA PRO A 126 -4.99 25.09 7.83
C PRO A 126 -5.43 24.32 9.08
N GLU A 127 -4.82 24.59 10.24
CA GLU A 127 -5.06 23.86 11.51
C GLU A 127 -6.55 23.74 11.90
N PHE A 128 -7.37 24.74 11.54
CA PHE A 128 -8.81 24.72 11.80
C PHE A 128 -9.55 23.53 11.15
N VAL A 129 -9.09 23.04 9.99
CA VAL A 129 -9.71 21.89 9.30
C VAL A 129 -9.45 20.59 10.05
N TRP A 130 -8.25 20.42 10.61
CA TRP A 130 -7.92 19.28 11.49
C TRP A 130 -8.84 19.25 12.72
N ASN A 131 -9.03 20.42 13.35
CA ASN A 131 -9.91 20.57 14.51
C ASN A 131 -11.38 20.36 14.20
N THR A 132 -11.82 20.40 12.94
CA THR A 132 -13.23 20.16 12.59
C THR A 132 -13.48 18.70 12.19
N VAL A 133 -12.56 18.12 11.42
CA VAL A 133 -12.71 16.75 10.88
C VAL A 133 -12.43 15.68 11.93
N PHE A 134 -11.48 15.89 12.84
CA PHE A 134 -11.08 14.90 13.84
C PHE A 134 -11.67 15.11 15.24
N TRP A 135 -12.12 16.33 15.58
CA TRP A 135 -12.74 16.62 16.89
C TRP A 135 -14.11 15.96 17.06
N ASN A 136 -14.92 15.94 15.99
CA ASN A 136 -16.24 15.29 16.00
C ASN A 136 -16.19 13.75 16.14
N ARG A 137 -15.00 13.16 16.29
CA ARG A 137 -14.83 11.71 16.50
C ARG A 137 -14.31 11.35 17.90
N LYS A 138 -14.11 12.34 18.78
CA LYS A 138 -13.71 12.13 20.19
C LYS A 138 -14.81 12.41 21.22
N SER A 139 -16.05 12.70 20.82
CA SER A 139 -17.19 12.82 21.74
C SER A 139 -18.01 11.53 21.80
N GLY A 140 -17.39 10.46 22.28
CA GLY A 140 -18.08 9.19 22.47
C GLY A 140 -17.27 8.21 23.31
N HIS A 141 -17.65 8.11 24.58
CA HIS A 141 -17.20 7.20 25.63
C HIS A 141 -16.06 7.69 26.51
N ASP A 142 -16.48 8.51 27.48
CA ASP A 142 -15.96 8.50 28.84
C ASP A 142 -15.75 7.07 29.36
N TYR A 143 -14.57 6.80 29.90
CA TYR A 143 -14.37 5.79 30.93
C TYR A 143 -13.89 6.51 32.19
N GLN A 144 -14.84 6.83 33.08
CA GLN A 144 -14.58 7.07 34.49
C GLN A 144 -14.88 5.80 35.30
N GLY A 145 -14.02 5.48 36.27
CA GLY A 145 -14.14 4.36 37.23
C GLY A 145 -13.70 3.02 36.63
N THR A 146 -12.83 2.21 37.24
CA THR A 146 -12.33 2.05 38.62
C THR A 146 -10.91 1.53 38.59
#